data_AF-A0A3D3B0J3-F1
#
_entry.id   AF-A0A3D3B0J3-F1
#
_cell.length_a   1.000
_cell.length_b   1.000
_cell.length_c   1.000
_cell.angle_alpha   90.00
_cell.angle_beta   90.00
_cell.angle_gamma   90.00
#
_symmetry.space_group_name_H-M   'P 1'
#
loop_
_entity.id
_entity.type
_entity.pdbx_description
1 polymer ?
#
loop_
_entity_poly.entity_id
_entity_poly.type
_entity_poly.pdbx_seq_one_letter_code
_entity_poly.pdbx_strand_id
1 'polypeptide(L)' 'MGQKVNPIGLRLGINRTWDSRWYATRGEYARLLHEDLKMRNHILTSRKQAGISKVVIERPHKK' A
#
# COMPACT_ATOMS: atom_id res chain seq x y z
N MET A 1 -26.61 -17.24 3.89
CA MET A 1 -25.62 -16.25 4.36
C MET A 1 -24.54 -16.11 3.30
N GLY A 2 -24.60 -15.07 2.45
CA GLY A 2 -23.73 -14.94 1.27
C GLY A 2 -22.34 -14.40 1.60
N GLN A 3 -21.32 -14.85 0.86
CA GLN A 3 -19.94 -14.38 0.99
C GLN A 3 -19.86 -12.91 0.57
N LYS A 4 -19.64 -12.00 1.53
CA LYS A 4 -19.53 -10.56 1.25
C LYS A 4 -18.13 -10.20 0.78
N VAL A 5 -18.04 -9.47 -0.32
CA VAL A 5 -16.79 -8.97 -0.91
C VAL A 5 -16.22 -7.81 -0.07
N ASN A 6 -14.90 -7.68 -0.02
CA ASN A 6 -14.25 -6.53 0.62
C ASN A 6 -14.60 -5.22 -0.13
N PRO A 7 -15.24 -4.25 0.53
CA PRO A 7 -15.69 -3.02 -0.12
C PRO A 7 -14.53 -2.09 -0.53
N ILE A 8 -13.32 -2.26 0.04
CA ILE A 8 -12.13 -1.51 -0.34
C ILE A 8 -11.66 -1.97 -1.73
N GLY A 9 -11.58 -3.28 -1.94
CA GLY A 9 -11.20 -3.86 -3.22
C GLY A 9 -12.23 -3.59 -4.30
N LEU A 10 -13.53 -3.72 -3.97
CA LEU A 10 -14.63 -3.48 -4.91
C LEU A 10 -14.65 -2.03 -5.47
N ARG A 11 -14.13 -1.07 -4.71
CA ARG A 11 -14.14 0.36 -5.05
C ARG A 11 -12.84 0.89 -5.63
N LEU A 12 -11.82 0.04 -5.69
CA LEU A 12 -10.50 0.40 -6.16
C LEU A 12 -10.55 0.71 -7.67
N GLY A 13 -10.09 1.90 -8.05
CA GLY A 13 -10.17 2.38 -9.44
C GLY A 13 -11.50 3.03 -9.83
N ILE A 14 -12.51 3.04 -8.95
CA ILE A 14 -13.80 3.73 -9.18
C ILE A 14 -13.84 5.04 -8.39
N ASN A 15 -13.92 4.93 -7.06
CA ASN A 15 -13.96 6.09 -6.15
C ASN A 15 -12.86 6.05 -5.08
N ARG A 16 -11.97 5.03 -5.10
CA ARG A 16 -10.80 4.92 -4.24
C ARG A 16 -9.54 4.63 -5.06
N THR A 17 -8.44 5.28 -4.70
CA THR A 17 -7.11 5.04 -5.30
C THR A 17 -6.25 4.09 -4.47
N TRP A 18 -5.21 3.55 -5.11
CA TRP A 18 -4.19 2.71 -4.47
C TRP A 18 -3.41 3.46 -3.37
N ASP A 19 -3.02 2.72 -2.34
CA ASP A 19 -2.23 3.24 -1.22
C ASP A 19 -0.72 3.16 -1.49
N SER A 20 -0.28 2.33 -2.44
CA SER A 20 1.06 2.38 -3.03
C SER A 20 0.90 2.71 -4.51
N ARG A 21 1.41 3.87 -4.94
CA ARG A 21 1.31 4.39 -6.31
C ARG A 21 2.70 4.51 -6.92
N TRP A 22 3.14 3.45 -7.58
CA TRP A 22 4.41 3.41 -8.29
C TRP A 22 4.41 2.28 -9.32
N TYR A 23 5.36 2.33 -10.25
CA TYR A 23 5.56 1.31 -11.28
C TYR A 23 6.96 0.71 -11.14
N ALA A 24 7.10 -0.58 -11.43
CA ALA A 24 8.38 -1.24 -11.51
C ALA A 24 8.37 -2.32 -12.59
N THR A 25 9.56 -2.65 -13.09
CA THR A 25 9.73 -3.76 -14.02
C THR A 25 9.59 -5.11 -13.30
N ARG A 26 9.36 -6.18 -14.06
CA ARG A 26 9.08 -7.53 -13.52
C ARG A 26 10.15 -8.03 -12.55
N GLY A 27 11.42 -7.70 -12.77
CA GLY A 27 12.53 -8.12 -11.92
C GLY A 27 12.61 -7.38 -10.58
N GLU A 28 12.09 -6.15 -10.50
CA GLU A 28 12.26 -5.28 -9.34
C GLU A 28 11.03 -5.22 -8.44
N TYR A 29 9.85 -5.51 -9.00
CA TYR A 29 8.57 -5.36 -8.31
C TYR A 29 8.52 -6.10 -6.97
N ALA A 30 8.92 -7.38 -6.94
CA ALA A 30 8.86 -8.19 -5.73
C ALA A 30 9.73 -7.61 -4.60
N ARG A 31 10.95 -7.17 -4.95
CA ARG A 31 11.88 -6.56 -3.99
C ARG A 31 11.30 -5.28 -3.40
N LEU A 32 10.77 -4.41 -4.25
CA LEU A 32 10.18 -3.13 -3.83
C LEU A 32 8.91 -3.34 -2.99
N LEU A 33 8.09 -4.34 -3.33
CA LEU A 33 6.91 -4.71 -2.54
C LEU A 33 7.29 -5.19 -1.13
N HIS A 34 8.30 -6.04 -1.01
CA HIS A 34 8.76 -6.50 0.30
C HIS A 34 9.31 -5.36 1.16
N GLU A 35 9.99 -4.39 0.55
CA GLU A 35 10.45 -3.17 1.23
C GLU A 35 9.25 -2.33 1.71
N ASP A 36 8.24 -2.11 0.86
CA ASP A 36 7.01 -1.39 1.21
C ASP A 36 6.28 -2.03 2.41
N LEU A 37 6.16 -3.36 2.44
CA LEU A 37 5.54 -4.09 3.55
C LEU A 37 6.31 -3.90 4.86
N LYS A 38 7.64 -3.97 4.81
CA LYS A 38 8.51 -3.74 5.98
C LYS A 38 8.37 -2.31 6.49
N MET A 39 8.37 -1.32 5.59
CA MET A 39 8.19 0.09 5.95
C MET A 39 6.84 0.34 6.62
N ARG A 40 5.73 -0.19 6.06
CA ARG A 40 4.39 -0.07 6.65
C ARG A 40 4.34 -0.66 8.06
N ASN A 41 4.89 -1.87 8.23
CA ASN A 41 4.93 -2.52 9.53
C ASN A 41 5.75 -1.71 10.54
N HIS A 42 6.91 -1.20 10.14
CA HIS A 42 7.78 -0.40 11.01
C HIS A 42 7.11 0.91 11.45
N ILE A 43 6.42 1.61 10.55
CA ILE A 43 5.69 2.85 10.87
C ILE A 43 4.56 2.56 11.87
N LEU A 44 3.76 1.54 11.60
CA LEU A 44 2.62 1.17 12.44
C LEU A 44 3.05 0.67 13.82
N THR A 45 4.21 -0.01 13.93
CA THR A 45 4.71 -0.49 15.22
C THR A 45 5.40 0.61 16.03
N SER A 46 6.21 1.45 15.37
CA SER A 46 7.01 2.48 16.05
C SER A 46 6.17 3.66 16.54
N ARG A 47 5.07 3.97 15.84
CA ARG A 47 4.23 5.15 16.12
C ARG A 47 2.77 4.77 16.40
N LYS A 48 2.55 3.70 17.18
CA LYS A 48 1.20 3.25 17.58
C LYS A 48 0.36 4.34 18.25
N GLN A 49 0.98 5.14 19.12
CA GLN A 49 0.28 6.22 19.84
C GLN A 49 -0.09 7.42 18.95
N ALA A 50 0.49 7.53 17.76
CA ALA A 50 0.23 8.67 16.87
C ALA A 50 -1.09 8.56 16.11
N GLY A 51 -1.81 7.42 16.18
CA GLY A 51 -3.12 7.27 15.55
C GLY A 51 -3.10 7.39 14.03
N ILE A 52 -2.07 6.83 13.37
CA ILE A 52 -1.87 6.94 11.92
C ILE A 52 -3.02 6.27 11.17
N SER A 53 -3.79 7.05 10.41
CA SER A 53 -4.98 6.58 9.69
C SER A 53 -4.65 5.92 8.35
N LYS A 54 -3.63 6.40 7.63
CA LYS A 54 -3.27 5.91 6.30
C LYS A 54 -1.79 6.14 6.00
N VAL A 55 -1.16 5.18 5.32
CA VAL A 55 0.20 5.30 4.78
C VAL A 55 0.13 5.22 3.25
N VAL A 56 0.54 6.31 2.59
CA VAL A 56 0.62 6.38 1.12
C VAL A 56 2.08 6.33 0.71
N ILE A 57 2.43 5.44 -0.23
CA ILE A 57 3.80 5.25 -0.71
C ILE A 57 3.86 5.58 -2.20
N GLU A 58 4.79 6.44 -2.56
CA GLU A 58 5.08 6.82 -3.94
C GLU A 58 6.58 6.66 -4.18
N ARG A 59 6.93 6.10 -5.33
CA ARG A 59 8.33 5.93 -5.74
C ARG A 59 8.52 6.63 -7.09
N PRO A 60 9.15 7.81 -7.12
CA PRO A 60 9.50 8.46 -8.37
C PRO A 60 10.61 7.67 -9.08
N HIS A 61 10.61 7.71 -10.40
CA HIS A 61 11.70 7.13 -11.18
C HIS A 61 13.00 7.90 -10.88
N LYS A 62 14.08 7.19 -10.52
CA LYS A 62 15.40 7.80 -10.50
C LYS A 62 15.81 8.07 -11.94
N LYS A 63 16.06 9.35 -12.27
CA LYS A 63 16.79 9.72 -13.49
C LYS A 63 18.21 9.16 -13.45
#